data_AF-A0A936VIS7-F1
#
_entry.id   AF-A0A936VIS7-F1
#
_cell.length_a   1.000
_cell.length_b   1.000
_cell.length_c   1.000
_cell.angle_alpha   90.00
_cell.angle_beta   90.00
_cell.angle_gamma   90.00
#
_symmetry.space_group_name_H-M   'P 1'
#
loop_
_entity.id
_entity.type
_entity.pdbx_description
1 polymer ?
#
loop_
_entity_poly.entity_id
_entity_poly.type
_entity_poly.pdbx_seq_one_letter_code
_entity_poly.pdbx_strand_id
1 'polypeptide(L)'
;MARQTLGRGLSALMGEEKVPAVEQGVREIDIDLIDPNPEQPRTRFAEEKLAELAASIRSNGIVQPIVLRPIGTRYQIVAGERRWRAAQRAELRKVPAVVRDIPDDKLLEIALIENIQRHELNPIEEAKAYRKLIEFIGLTQEQVAERVGRERTLVATTMRLLKLPSEVQNHIIEGRLSLSHGRALLMIDDPKVQRMVAKDAVERGFSVRETERTVKRAGKVGGGSADKPTSRVVDPNTKAAETKLMRRLSTNVKILPSAKGTSGKIQIEYYGTDDLDRIYQAIMGSKQ
;
A
#
# COMPACT_ATOMS: atom_id res chain seq x y z
N MET A 1 -46.91 52.06 12.14
CA MET A 1 -46.11 50.87 11.77
C MET A 1 -44.71 51.31 11.46
N ALA A 2 -43.74 50.75 12.17
CA ALA A 2 -42.33 51.11 12.16
C ALA A 2 -41.54 50.31 11.12
N ARG A 3 -40.45 50.89 10.60
CA ARG A 3 -39.09 50.31 10.65
C ARG A 3 -38.07 51.29 10.10
N GLN A 4 -37.41 51.98 11.02
CA GLN A 4 -36.21 52.77 10.81
C GLN A 4 -35.03 51.80 10.84
N THR A 5 -34.33 51.64 9.72
CA THR A 5 -33.20 50.70 9.58
C THR A 5 -31.95 51.25 10.25
N LEU A 6 -31.70 50.80 11.48
CA LEU A 6 -30.41 50.86 12.18
C LEU A 6 -29.46 49.84 11.55
N GLY A 7 -28.38 50.29 10.90
CA GLY A 7 -27.41 49.35 10.33
C GLY A 7 -26.18 49.94 9.65
N ARG A 8 -25.85 51.23 9.83
CA ARG A 8 -24.65 51.85 9.23
C ARG A 8 -23.51 52.13 10.22
N GLY A 9 -23.65 51.73 11.48
CA GLY A 9 -22.72 52.13 12.55
C GLY A 9 -21.71 51.06 13.03
N LEU A 10 -21.79 49.81 12.57
CA LEU A 10 -20.91 48.73 13.05
C LEU A 10 -19.73 48.44 12.12
N SER A 11 -19.80 48.83 10.86
CA SER A 11 -18.71 48.64 9.88
C SER A 11 -17.57 49.65 10.03
N ALA A 12 -17.69 50.66 10.90
CA ALA A 12 -16.66 51.68 11.14
C ALA A 12 -15.74 51.37 12.35
N LEU A 13 -16.00 50.28 13.09
CA LEU A 13 -15.26 49.92 14.31
C LEU A 13 -14.41 48.64 14.17
N MET A 14 -14.53 47.93 13.06
CA MET A 14 -13.65 46.79 12.75
C MET A 14 -12.66 47.28 11.70
N GLY A 15 -11.44 47.59 12.16
CA GLY A 15 -10.35 48.04 11.30
C GLY A 15 -10.23 47.13 10.08
N GLU A 16 -10.39 47.73 8.90
CA GLU A 16 -10.06 47.10 7.63
C GLU A 16 -8.54 46.93 7.57
N GLU A 17 -8.01 45.88 8.19
CA GLU A 17 -6.80 45.28 7.66
C GLU A 17 -7.17 44.71 6.29
N LYS A 18 -6.76 45.43 5.24
CA LYS A 18 -6.73 44.94 3.87
C LYS A 18 -5.86 43.69 3.83
N VAL A 19 -6.47 42.53 4.02
CA VAL A 19 -5.90 41.26 3.56
C VAL A 19 -5.88 41.35 2.03
N PRO A 20 -4.71 41.34 1.37
CA PRO A 20 -4.67 41.44 -0.08
C PRO A 20 -5.41 40.23 -0.68
N ALA A 21 -6.38 40.51 -1.54
CA ALA A 21 -7.11 39.50 -2.28
C ALA A 21 -6.12 38.66 -3.10
N VAL A 22 -5.99 37.38 -2.75
CA VAL A 22 -5.16 36.42 -3.48
C VAL A 22 -5.85 36.12 -4.81
N GLU A 23 -5.45 36.80 -5.89
CA GLU A 23 -5.98 36.52 -7.23
C GLU A 23 -5.55 35.12 -7.68
N GLN A 24 -6.54 34.25 -7.89
CA GLN A 24 -6.34 32.89 -8.42
C GLN A 24 -6.15 32.90 -9.95
N GLY A 25 -5.07 33.51 -10.43
CA GLY A 25 -4.72 33.59 -11.86
C GLY A 25 -3.33 33.03 -12.16
N VAL A 26 -3.10 32.59 -13.40
CA VAL A 26 -1.76 32.28 -13.91
C VAL A 26 -1.00 33.61 -14.05
N ARG A 27 0.16 33.72 -13.41
CA ARG A 27 1.04 34.89 -13.42
C ARG A 27 2.40 34.52 -14.00
N GLU A 28 3.05 35.46 -14.67
CA GLU A 28 4.45 35.27 -15.08
C GLU A 28 5.38 35.68 -13.94
N ILE A 29 6.17 34.73 -13.45
CA ILE A 29 7.09 34.92 -12.32
C ILE A 29 8.53 34.80 -12.82
N ASP A 30 9.40 35.72 -12.37
CA ASP A 30 10.83 35.66 -12.68
C ASP A 30 11.45 34.38 -12.10
N ILE A 31 12.20 33.67 -12.93
CA ILE A 31 12.73 32.35 -12.57
C ILE A 31 13.73 32.41 -11.41
N ASP A 32 14.40 33.56 -11.23
CA ASP A 32 15.38 33.83 -10.18
C ASP A 32 14.75 34.05 -8.80
N LEU A 33 13.44 34.30 -8.74
CA LEU A 33 12.68 34.42 -7.50
C LEU A 33 12.15 33.06 -7.03
N ILE A 34 12.41 31.97 -7.75
CA ILE A 34 11.85 30.65 -7.50
C ILE A 34 12.92 29.74 -6.92
N ASP A 35 12.64 29.19 -5.74
CA ASP A 35 13.48 28.24 -5.03
C ASP A 35 12.95 26.80 -5.18
N PRO A 36 13.85 25.81 -5.35
CA PRO A 36 13.47 24.41 -5.41
C PRO A 36 12.97 23.92 -4.05
N ASN A 37 12.13 22.89 -4.06
CA ASN A 37 11.69 22.24 -2.83
C ASN A 37 12.77 21.27 -2.31
N PRO A 38 13.32 21.49 -1.10
CA PRO A 38 14.42 20.68 -0.55
C PRO A 38 14.02 19.23 -0.25
N GLU A 39 12.73 18.93 -0.10
CA GLU A 39 12.24 17.57 0.21
C GLU A 39 11.94 16.71 -1.03
N GLN A 40 12.26 17.19 -2.24
CA GLN A 40 11.98 16.44 -3.47
C GLN A 40 12.93 15.24 -3.65
N PRO A 41 12.42 13.99 -3.64
CA PRO A 41 13.24 12.78 -3.63
C PRO A 41 13.85 12.41 -5.00
N ARG A 42 13.42 13.04 -6.11
CA ARG A 42 14.03 12.80 -7.43
C ARG A 42 15.30 13.65 -7.61
N THR A 43 16.43 13.11 -7.15
CA THR A 43 17.76 13.69 -7.37
C THR A 43 18.40 13.30 -8.70
N ARG A 44 17.90 12.26 -9.39
CA ARG A 44 18.38 11.84 -10.71
C ARG A 44 17.30 12.04 -11.78
N PHE A 45 17.38 13.14 -12.51
CA PHE A 45 16.67 13.28 -13.77
C PHE A 45 17.56 12.73 -14.88
N ALA A 46 16.99 11.91 -15.78
CA ALA A 46 17.70 11.51 -16.99
C ALA A 46 17.92 12.77 -17.84
N GLU A 47 19.19 13.16 -17.96
CA GLU A 47 19.65 14.41 -18.58
C GLU A 47 19.08 14.60 -20.00
N GLU A 48 18.98 13.50 -20.76
CA GLU A 48 18.41 13.43 -22.10
C GLU A 48 16.93 13.87 -22.15
N LYS A 49 16.09 13.35 -21.24
CA LYS A 49 14.66 13.70 -21.18
C LYS A 49 14.42 15.15 -20.75
N LEU A 50 15.39 15.75 -20.06
CA LEU A 50 15.30 17.15 -19.65
C LEU A 50 15.73 18.09 -20.78
N ALA A 51 16.70 17.67 -21.60
CA ALA A 51 17.09 18.37 -22.82
C ALA A 51 15.97 18.41 -23.87
N GLU A 52 15.27 17.29 -24.09
CA GLU A 52 14.10 17.24 -24.98
C GLU A 52 12.99 18.20 -24.52
N LEU A 53 12.70 18.21 -23.22
CA LEU A 53 11.70 19.11 -22.65
C LEU A 53 12.13 20.58 -22.76
N ALA A 54 13.41 20.89 -22.56
CA ALA A 54 13.94 22.24 -22.73
C ALA A 54 13.83 22.72 -24.18
N ALA A 55 14.11 21.85 -25.16
CA ALA A 55 13.92 22.14 -26.58
C ALA A 55 12.44 22.44 -26.90
N SER A 56 11.51 21.61 -26.39
CA SER A 56 10.07 21.84 -26.54
C SER A 56 9.61 23.15 -25.90
N ILE A 57 10.12 23.48 -24.70
CA ILE A 57 9.78 24.72 -23.99
C ILE A 57 10.34 25.94 -24.72
N ARG A 58 11.52 25.84 -25.34
CA ARG A 58 12.09 26.94 -26.14
C ARG A 58 11.22 27.28 -27.35
N SER A 59 10.60 26.28 -27.98
CA SER A 59 9.74 26.48 -29.15
C SER A 59 8.31 26.90 -28.80
N ASN A 60 7.71 26.30 -27.77
CA ASN A 60 6.27 26.42 -27.48
C ASN A 60 5.95 27.13 -26.16
N GLY A 61 6.97 27.50 -25.39
CA GLY A 61 6.81 27.97 -24.02
C GLY A 61 6.35 26.86 -23.06
N ILE A 62 6.04 27.25 -21.83
CA ILE A 62 5.44 26.34 -20.84
C ILE A 62 3.92 26.37 -21.02
N VAL A 63 3.37 25.27 -21.55
CA VAL A 63 1.91 25.12 -21.75
C VAL A 63 1.17 24.95 -20.43
N GLN A 64 1.74 24.18 -19.50
CA GLN A 64 1.12 23.93 -18.19
C GLN A 64 1.84 24.73 -17.10
N PRO A 65 1.17 25.67 -16.42
CA PRO A 65 1.78 26.50 -15.39
C PRO A 65 2.38 25.69 -14.24
N ILE A 66 3.48 26.18 -13.67
CA ILE A 66 4.05 25.62 -12.44
C ILE A 66 3.25 26.09 -11.22
N VAL A 67 3.26 25.33 -10.13
CA VAL A 67 2.57 25.72 -8.89
C VAL A 67 3.61 26.21 -7.91
N LEU A 68 3.44 27.45 -7.46
CA LEU A 68 4.33 28.12 -6.53
C LEU A 68 3.58 28.52 -5.26
N ARG A 69 4.31 28.66 -4.18
CA ARG A 69 3.85 29.35 -2.97
C ARG A 69 4.74 30.56 -2.67
N PRO A 70 4.21 31.62 -2.05
CA PRO A 70 5.04 32.71 -1.54
C PRO A 70 5.81 32.25 -0.28
N ILE A 71 7.08 32.66 -0.17
CA ILE A 71 7.91 32.58 1.04
C ILE A 71 8.65 33.91 1.17
N GLY A 72 8.12 34.79 2.02
CA GLY A 72 8.64 36.16 2.15
C GLY A 72 8.56 36.92 0.83
N THR A 73 9.71 37.26 0.26
CA THR A 73 9.84 37.95 -1.04
C THR A 73 10.09 37.01 -2.22
N ARG A 74 10.24 35.71 -1.98
CA ARG A 74 10.55 34.68 -2.97
C ARG A 74 9.39 33.68 -3.10
N TYR A 75 9.53 32.72 -4.00
CA TYR A 75 8.57 31.66 -4.26
C TYR A 75 9.22 30.29 -4.11
N GLN A 76 8.48 29.30 -3.61
CA GLN A 76 8.92 27.91 -3.57
C GLN A 76 8.08 27.03 -4.49
N ILE A 77 8.74 26.10 -5.18
CA ILE A 77 8.07 25.15 -6.08
C ILE A 77 7.26 24.14 -5.27
N VAL A 78 5.95 24.08 -5.53
CA VAL A 78 5.07 23.03 -5.03
C VAL A 78 5.06 21.85 -6.00
N ALA A 79 4.86 22.15 -7.28
CA ALA A 79 4.77 21.16 -8.35
C ALA A 79 5.31 21.72 -9.67
N GLY A 80 5.90 20.85 -10.47
CA GLY A 80 6.45 21.22 -11.78
C GLY A 80 7.97 21.46 -11.80
N GLU A 81 8.73 20.93 -10.85
CA GLU A 81 10.21 21.02 -10.77
C GLU A 81 10.90 20.76 -12.13
N ARG A 82 10.47 19.74 -12.88
CA ARG A 82 11.03 19.42 -14.21
C ARG A 82 10.83 20.54 -15.23
N ARG A 83 9.68 21.22 -15.19
CA ARG A 83 9.34 22.33 -16.09
C ARG A 83 10.18 23.56 -15.73
N TRP A 84 10.35 23.84 -14.44
CA TRP A 84 11.23 24.92 -13.98
C TRP A 84 12.71 24.69 -14.38
N ARG A 85 13.25 23.48 -14.15
CA ARG A 85 14.62 23.14 -14.58
C ARG A 85 14.80 23.20 -16.10
N ALA A 86 13.82 22.71 -16.86
CA ALA A 86 13.86 22.78 -18.32
C ALA A 86 13.74 24.23 -18.82
N ALA A 87 12.98 25.09 -18.13
CA ALA A 87 12.88 26.51 -18.42
C ALA A 87 14.18 27.27 -18.13
N GLN A 88 14.89 26.94 -17.05
CA GLN A 88 16.24 27.46 -16.80
C GLN A 88 17.18 27.10 -17.95
N ARG A 89 17.16 25.86 -18.44
CA ARG A 89 17.98 25.43 -19.61
C ARG A 89 17.52 26.02 -20.94
N ALA A 90 16.24 26.37 -21.04
CA ALA A 90 15.70 27.10 -22.18
C ALA A 90 15.98 28.61 -22.11
N GLU A 91 16.66 29.09 -21.05
CA GLU A 91 17.02 30.50 -20.81
C GLU A 91 15.80 31.44 -20.74
N LEU A 92 14.66 30.92 -20.27
CA LEU A 92 13.47 31.73 -20.02
C LEU A 92 13.69 32.60 -18.79
N ARG A 93 13.43 33.91 -18.92
CA ARG A 93 13.46 34.86 -17.78
C ARG A 93 12.26 34.70 -16.86
N LYS A 94 11.09 34.44 -17.45
CA LYS A 94 9.81 34.31 -16.75
C LYS A 94 9.14 32.99 -17.07
N VAL A 95 8.39 32.47 -16.10
CA VAL A 95 7.62 31.23 -16.23
C VAL A 95 6.17 31.44 -15.79
N PRO A 96 5.18 30.88 -16.51
CA PRO A 96 3.80 30.93 -16.09
C PRO A 96 3.62 30.05 -14.85
N ALA A 97 3.12 30.67 -13.78
CA ALA A 97 2.96 30.06 -12.48
C ALA A 97 1.63 30.41 -11.84
N VAL A 98 1.04 29.47 -11.11
CA VAL A 98 -0.08 29.74 -10.22
C VAL A 98 0.48 29.87 -8.82
N VAL A 99 0.37 31.07 -8.24
CA VAL A 99 0.75 31.33 -6.85
C VAL A 99 -0.43 30.98 -5.97
N ARG A 100 -0.24 30.00 -5.08
CA ARG A 100 -1.23 29.65 -4.07
C ARG A 100 -0.64 29.91 -2.70
N ASP A 101 -1.35 30.69 -1.90
CA ASP A 101 -1.05 30.81 -0.48
C ASP A 101 -1.55 29.54 0.22
N ILE A 102 -0.65 28.56 0.31
CA ILE A 102 -0.92 27.26 0.90
C ILE A 102 -0.06 27.18 2.16
N PRO A 103 -0.66 26.99 3.36
CA PRO A 103 0.13 26.75 4.57
C PRO A 103 1.01 25.51 4.38
N ASP A 104 2.20 25.53 5.00
CA ASP A 104 3.24 24.49 4.86
C ASP A 104 2.68 23.07 4.90
N ASP A 105 1.84 22.77 5.89
CA ASP A 105 1.24 21.46 6.11
C ASP A 105 0.39 21.02 4.91
N LYS A 106 -0.39 21.93 4.35
CA LYS A 106 -1.30 21.62 3.24
C LYS A 106 -0.55 21.46 1.91
N LEU A 107 0.61 22.09 1.78
CA LEU A 107 1.48 21.89 0.64
C LEU A 107 2.19 20.55 0.70
N LEU A 108 2.75 20.22 1.86
CA LEU A 108 3.34 18.92 2.13
C LEU A 108 2.31 17.81 1.91
N GLU A 109 1.07 18.00 2.36
CA GLU A 109 -0.06 17.11 2.09
C GLU A 109 -0.27 16.89 0.59
N ILE A 110 -0.40 17.96 -0.19
CA ILE A 110 -0.60 17.88 -1.66
C ILE A 110 0.56 17.16 -2.34
N ALA A 111 1.80 17.50 -1.99
CA ALA A 111 3.00 16.90 -2.56
C ALA A 111 3.10 15.39 -2.25
N LEU A 112 2.75 15.00 -1.02
CA LEU A 112 2.73 13.59 -0.61
C LEU A 112 1.61 12.82 -1.31
N ILE A 113 0.40 13.38 -1.42
CA ILE A 113 -0.73 12.74 -2.10
C ILE A 113 -0.44 12.56 -3.60
N GLU A 114 0.08 13.60 -4.27
CA GLU A 114 0.46 13.50 -5.68
C GLU A 114 1.50 12.40 -5.89
N ASN A 115 2.49 12.31 -4.98
CA ASN A 115 3.50 11.27 -5.06
C ASN A 115 2.93 9.86 -4.85
N ILE A 116 1.94 9.70 -3.95
CA ILE A 116 1.24 8.44 -3.71
C ILE A 116 0.43 8.00 -4.93
N GLN A 117 -0.20 8.94 -5.63
CA GLN A 117 -1.04 8.64 -6.80
C GLN A 117 -0.23 8.27 -8.06
N ARG A 118 1.10 8.33 -8.02
CA ARG A 118 1.97 7.88 -9.12
C ARG A 118 1.98 6.35 -9.20
N HIS A 119 1.83 5.81 -10.41
CA HIS A 119 1.64 4.38 -10.69
C HIS A 119 2.84 3.45 -10.42
N GLU A 120 3.86 3.87 -9.66
CA GLU A 120 5.13 3.16 -9.52
C GLU A 120 5.54 2.86 -8.06
N LEU A 121 4.74 3.21 -7.05
CA LEU A 121 5.12 2.95 -5.67
C LEU A 121 4.96 1.46 -5.31
N ASN A 122 5.97 0.91 -4.62
CA ASN A 122 5.84 -0.40 -4.01
C ASN A 122 5.04 -0.33 -2.69
N PRO A 123 4.48 -1.44 -2.19
CA PRO A 123 3.65 -1.44 -0.98
C PRO A 123 4.34 -0.87 0.28
N ILE A 124 5.67 -0.97 0.40
CA ILE A 124 6.41 -0.44 1.54
C ILE A 124 6.59 1.09 1.41
N GLU A 125 6.78 1.61 0.20
CA GLU A 125 6.82 3.05 -0.06
C GLU A 125 5.45 3.70 0.19
N GLU A 126 4.36 3.08 -0.29
CA GLU A 126 3.00 3.52 0.02
C GLU A 126 2.77 3.56 1.54
N ALA A 127 3.18 2.51 2.26
CA ALA A 127 3.06 2.44 3.71
C ALA A 127 3.81 3.58 4.41
N LYS A 128 5.04 3.89 3.97
CA LYS A 128 5.83 5.02 4.49
C LYS A 128 5.16 6.36 4.20
N ALA A 129 4.58 6.52 3.01
CA ALA A 129 3.89 7.74 2.62
C ALA A 129 2.60 7.96 3.43
N TYR A 130 1.80 6.91 3.65
CA TYR A 130 0.63 6.97 4.54
C TYR A 130 1.03 7.34 5.96
N ARG A 131 2.10 6.74 6.50
CA ARG A 131 2.59 7.08 7.84
C ARG A 131 3.02 8.55 7.94
N LYS A 132 3.70 9.07 6.92
CA LYS A 132 4.07 10.50 6.87
C LYS A 132 2.85 11.43 6.90
N LEU A 133 1.80 11.10 6.14
CA LEU A 133 0.55 11.88 6.17
C LEU A 133 -0.11 11.89 7.56
N ILE A 134 -0.01 10.80 8.32
CA ILE A 134 -0.57 10.74 9.67
C ILE A 134 0.31 11.49 10.67
N GLU A 135 1.63 11.28 10.64
CA GLU A 135 2.56 11.82 11.64
C GLU A 135 2.84 13.32 11.45
N PHE A 136 3.02 13.77 10.20
CA PHE A 136 3.40 15.16 9.91
C PHE A 136 2.21 16.07 9.65
N ILE A 137 1.15 15.57 8.99
CA ILE A 137 -0.04 16.37 8.68
C ILE A 137 -1.15 16.17 9.73
N GLY A 138 -1.04 15.16 10.60
CA GLY A 138 -2.04 14.87 11.62
C GLY A 138 -3.32 14.24 11.07
N LEU A 139 -3.30 13.66 9.86
CA LEU A 139 -4.47 13.02 9.27
C LEU A 139 -4.82 11.72 9.98
N THR A 140 -6.10 11.39 10.04
CA THR A 140 -6.54 10.05 10.45
C THR A 140 -6.39 9.04 9.31
N GLN A 141 -6.38 7.75 9.61
CA GLN A 141 -6.33 6.69 8.58
C GLN A 141 -7.51 6.78 7.59
N GLU A 142 -8.66 7.25 8.07
CA GLU A 142 -9.88 7.43 7.28
C GLU A 142 -9.73 8.61 6.31
N GLN A 143 -9.21 9.73 6.79
CA GLN A 143 -8.90 10.89 5.96
C GLN A 143 -7.82 10.61 4.91
N VAL A 144 -6.80 9.82 5.25
CA VAL A 144 -5.80 9.36 4.27
C VAL A 144 -6.48 8.53 3.18
N ALA A 145 -7.31 7.55 3.57
CA ALA A 145 -8.01 6.67 2.65
C ALA A 145 -8.90 7.44 1.65
N GLU A 146 -9.66 8.42 2.14
CA GLU A 146 -10.46 9.32 1.31
C GLU A 146 -9.61 10.09 0.30
N ARG A 147 -8.53 10.73 0.76
CA ARG A 147 -7.62 11.53 -0.08
C ARG A 147 -6.89 10.73 -1.15
N VAL A 148 -6.53 9.49 -0.84
CA VAL A 148 -5.82 8.62 -1.78
C VAL A 148 -6.77 7.75 -2.63
N GLY A 149 -8.08 7.84 -2.41
CA GLY A 149 -9.09 7.06 -3.15
C GLY A 149 -9.00 5.55 -2.89
N ARG A 150 -8.71 5.15 -1.65
CA ARG A 150 -8.54 3.74 -1.26
C ARG A 150 -9.45 3.38 -0.09
N GLU A 151 -9.68 2.08 0.09
CA GLU A 151 -10.34 1.54 1.26
C GLU A 151 -9.52 1.79 2.55
N ARG A 152 -10.18 2.24 3.62
CA ARG A 152 -9.53 2.44 4.93
C ARG A 152 -8.82 1.17 5.42
N THR A 153 -9.41 0.01 5.18
CA THR A 153 -8.86 -1.30 5.57
C THR A 153 -7.56 -1.61 4.84
N LEU A 154 -7.44 -1.17 3.57
CA LEU A 154 -6.23 -1.33 2.78
C LEU A 154 -5.12 -0.42 3.33
N VAL A 155 -5.41 0.87 3.57
CA VAL A 155 -4.44 1.82 4.17
C VAL A 155 -3.89 1.29 5.48
N ALA A 156 -4.77 0.81 6.37
CA ALA A 156 -4.37 0.21 7.65
C ALA A 156 -3.48 -1.03 7.47
N THR A 157 -3.83 -1.92 6.54
CA THR A 157 -3.05 -3.13 6.25
C THR A 157 -1.68 -2.80 5.68
N THR A 158 -1.62 -1.89 4.71
CA THR A 158 -0.37 -1.44 4.07
C THR A 158 0.57 -0.85 5.10
N MET A 159 0.09 0.03 5.99
CA MET A 159 0.92 0.59 7.07
C MET A 159 1.44 -0.47 8.05
N ARG A 160 0.67 -1.54 8.33
CA ARG A 160 1.14 -2.62 9.20
C ARG A 160 2.37 -3.34 8.63
N LEU A 161 2.59 -3.32 7.32
CA LEU A 161 3.78 -3.92 6.70
C LEU A 161 5.09 -3.32 7.25
N LEU A 162 5.06 -2.06 7.72
CA LEU A 162 6.22 -1.42 8.35
C LEU A 162 6.64 -2.07 9.67
N LYS A 163 5.78 -2.91 10.26
CA LYS A 163 6.10 -3.71 11.45
C LYS A 163 6.91 -4.97 11.14
N LEU A 164 6.97 -5.38 9.86
CA LEU A 164 7.76 -6.54 9.45
C LEU A 164 9.27 -6.23 9.57
N PRO A 165 10.13 -7.25 9.78
CA PRO A 165 11.57 -7.11 9.71
C PRO A 165 12.02 -6.50 8.39
N SER A 166 13.11 -5.73 8.42
CA SER A 166 13.68 -5.05 7.25
C SER A 166 13.94 -6.00 6.08
N GLU A 167 14.45 -7.21 6.36
CA GLU A 167 14.67 -8.27 5.36
C GLU A 167 13.37 -8.66 4.63
N VAL A 168 12.26 -8.78 5.36
CA VAL A 168 10.95 -9.12 4.78
C VAL A 168 10.40 -7.94 3.99
N GLN A 169 10.57 -6.71 4.48
CA GLN A 169 10.20 -5.50 3.73
C GLN A 169 10.97 -5.41 2.40
N ASN A 170 12.26 -5.75 2.40
CA ASN A 170 13.08 -5.74 1.18
C ASN A 170 12.55 -6.72 0.13
N HIS A 171 12.15 -7.92 0.53
CA HIS A 171 11.50 -8.87 -0.40
C HIS A 171 10.20 -8.32 -1.00
N ILE A 172 9.46 -7.48 -0.28
CA ILE A 172 8.26 -6.82 -0.79
C ILE A 172 8.61 -5.68 -1.75
N ILE A 173 9.63 -4.87 -1.42
CA ILE A 173 10.13 -3.78 -2.26
C ILE A 173 10.59 -4.31 -3.62
N GLU A 174 11.31 -5.42 -3.63
CA GLU A 174 11.83 -6.06 -4.85
C GLU A 174 10.76 -6.86 -5.62
N GLY A 175 9.51 -6.91 -5.13
CA GLY A 175 8.41 -7.64 -5.76
C GLY A 175 8.49 -9.17 -5.62
N ARG A 176 9.45 -9.70 -4.85
CA ARG A 176 9.57 -11.15 -4.55
C ARG A 176 8.43 -11.64 -3.66
N LEU A 177 7.91 -10.77 -2.80
CA LEU A 177 6.71 -11.01 -2.00
C LEU A 177 5.66 -9.94 -2.30
N SER A 178 4.41 -10.35 -2.50
CA SER A 178 3.30 -9.40 -2.64
C SER A 178 2.81 -8.86 -1.29
N LEU A 179 2.00 -7.79 -1.32
CA LEU A 179 1.31 -7.24 -0.14
C LEU A 179 0.56 -8.32 0.66
N SER A 180 -0.10 -9.26 -0.03
CA SER A 180 -0.84 -10.34 0.61
C SER A 180 0.06 -11.34 1.34
N HIS A 181 1.27 -11.59 0.84
CA HIS A 181 2.28 -12.38 1.56
C HIS A 181 2.72 -11.66 2.84
N GLY A 182 3.01 -10.36 2.75
CA GLY A 182 3.34 -9.53 3.91
C GLY A 182 2.23 -9.53 4.96
N ARG A 183 0.96 -9.43 4.52
CA ARG A 183 -0.21 -9.52 5.40
C ARG A 183 -0.30 -10.88 6.11
N ALA A 184 0.00 -11.98 5.42
CA ALA A 184 0.02 -13.30 6.03
C ALA A 184 1.13 -13.38 7.10
N LEU A 185 2.33 -12.90 6.80
CA LEU A 185 3.47 -12.91 7.73
C LEU A 185 3.21 -12.09 9.01
N LEU A 186 2.41 -11.02 8.92
CA LEU A 186 2.00 -10.21 10.08
C LEU A 186 1.13 -10.96 11.11
N MET A 187 0.66 -12.17 10.81
CA MET A 187 -0.04 -13.03 11.78
C MET A 187 0.91 -13.83 12.67
N ILE A 188 2.22 -13.77 12.41
CA ILE A 188 3.26 -14.37 13.25
C ILE A 188 3.77 -13.28 14.19
N ASP A 189 3.83 -13.55 15.50
CA ASP A 189 4.33 -12.57 16.45
C ASP A 189 5.86 -12.50 16.50
N ASP A 190 6.55 -13.64 16.32
CA ASP A 190 8.02 -13.71 16.38
C ASP A 190 8.70 -13.23 15.08
N PRO A 191 9.51 -12.15 15.13
CA PRO A 191 10.28 -11.65 13.99
C PRO A 191 11.27 -12.65 13.37
N LYS A 192 11.78 -13.62 14.14
CA LYS A 192 12.66 -14.68 13.60
C LYS A 192 11.87 -15.64 12.73
N VAL A 193 10.69 -16.05 13.19
CA VAL A 193 9.80 -16.95 12.45
C VAL A 193 9.25 -16.26 11.20
N GLN A 194 8.93 -14.96 11.29
CA GLN A 194 8.55 -14.16 10.11
C GLN A 194 9.64 -14.20 9.02
N ARG A 195 10.91 -14.00 9.38
CA ARG A 195 12.03 -14.06 8.43
C ARG A 195 12.20 -15.43 7.79
N MET A 196 12.12 -16.48 8.61
CA MET A 196 12.23 -17.85 8.13
C MET A 196 11.12 -18.19 7.12
N VAL A 197 9.86 -17.89 7.45
CA VAL A 197 8.71 -18.17 6.57
C VAL A 197 8.75 -17.31 5.31
N ALA A 198 9.21 -16.05 5.40
CA ALA A 198 9.39 -15.18 4.25
C ALA A 198 10.46 -15.73 3.29
N LYS A 199 11.61 -16.17 3.83
CA LYS A 199 12.67 -16.78 3.04
C LYS A 199 12.21 -18.05 2.34
N ASP A 200 11.54 -18.95 3.06
CA ASP A 200 10.95 -20.17 2.48
C ASP A 200 9.96 -19.84 1.36
N ALA A 201 9.12 -18.81 1.56
CA ALA A 201 8.15 -18.38 0.55
C ALA A 201 8.82 -17.86 -0.73
N VAL A 202 9.91 -17.12 -0.61
CA VAL A 202 10.69 -16.63 -1.76
C VAL A 202 11.43 -17.76 -2.47
N GLU A 203 12.13 -18.62 -1.74
CA GLU A 203 12.94 -19.70 -2.32
C GLU A 203 12.10 -20.78 -2.99
N ARG A 204 10.92 -21.08 -2.42
CA ARG A 204 10.03 -22.14 -2.92
C ARG A 204 8.89 -21.61 -3.79
N GLY A 205 8.80 -20.29 -3.99
CA GLY A 205 7.76 -19.66 -4.79
C GLY A 205 6.36 -19.91 -4.26
N PHE A 206 6.15 -19.82 -2.95
CA PHE A 206 4.85 -20.08 -2.35
C PHE A 206 3.78 -19.12 -2.87
N SER A 207 2.58 -19.65 -3.10
CA SER A 207 1.39 -18.84 -3.24
C SER A 207 0.96 -18.24 -1.90
N VAL A 208 0.18 -17.16 -1.93
CA VAL A 208 -0.38 -16.51 -0.73
C VAL A 208 -1.07 -17.53 0.18
N ARG A 209 -1.82 -18.48 -0.41
CA ARG A 209 -2.53 -19.53 0.34
C ARG A 209 -1.57 -20.50 1.03
N GLU A 210 -0.44 -20.83 0.41
CA GLU A 210 0.58 -21.69 1.01
C GLU A 210 1.33 -20.97 2.14
N THR A 211 1.64 -19.69 1.95
CA THR A 211 2.18 -18.84 3.01
C THR A 211 1.23 -18.76 4.19
N GLU A 212 -0.07 -18.51 3.98
CA GLU A 212 -1.08 -18.52 5.05
C GLU A 212 -1.16 -19.86 5.78
N ARG A 213 -1.08 -20.99 5.07
CA ARG A 213 -1.05 -22.33 5.69
C ARG A 213 0.20 -22.52 6.54
N THR A 214 1.35 -22.06 6.05
CA THR A 214 2.65 -22.17 6.75
C THR A 214 2.66 -21.28 7.98
N VAL A 215 2.17 -20.05 7.87
CA VAL A 215 1.97 -19.11 8.99
C VAL A 215 1.04 -19.71 10.05
N LYS A 216 -0.11 -20.29 9.67
CA LYS A 216 -1.04 -20.93 10.62
C LYS A 216 -0.40 -22.12 11.36
N ARG A 217 0.50 -22.85 10.70
CA ARG A 217 1.27 -23.92 11.33
C ARG A 217 2.32 -23.36 12.28
N ALA A 218 3.05 -22.34 11.87
CA ALA A 218 4.09 -21.69 12.67
C ALA A 218 3.52 -20.94 13.90
N GLY A 219 2.38 -20.26 13.77
CA GLY A 219 1.72 -19.54 14.86
C GLY A 219 1.15 -20.46 15.94
N LYS A 220 0.83 -21.72 15.60
CA LYS A 220 0.46 -22.74 16.60
C LYS A 220 1.64 -23.27 17.42
N VAL A 221 2.88 -22.97 17.02
CA VAL A 221 4.10 -23.38 17.72
C VAL A 221 4.54 -22.33 18.76
N GLY A 222 3.92 -21.14 18.77
CA GLY A 222 4.23 -20.06 19.72
C GLY A 222 3.64 -20.23 21.13
N GLY A 223 2.93 -21.33 21.41
CA GLY A 223 2.34 -21.62 22.71
C GLY A 223 2.63 -23.03 23.17
N GLY A 224 3.79 -23.23 23.81
CA GLY A 224 4.07 -24.41 24.64
C GLY A 224 4.57 -25.65 23.90
N SER A 225 5.75 -26.08 24.35
CA SER A 225 6.39 -27.39 24.14
C SER A 225 7.08 -27.58 22.80
N ALA A 226 8.42 -27.54 22.87
CA ALA A 226 9.30 -28.17 21.91
C ALA A 226 8.90 -29.65 21.77
N ASP A 227 8.18 -29.97 20.70
CA ASP A 227 8.14 -31.33 20.21
C ASP A 227 9.16 -31.43 19.09
N LYS A 228 10.17 -32.28 19.32
CA LYS A 228 11.16 -32.66 18.31
C LYS A 228 10.44 -33.13 17.05
N PRO A 229 11.08 -33.09 15.87
CA PRO A 229 10.51 -33.66 14.67
C PRO A 229 10.38 -35.18 14.88
N THR A 230 9.22 -35.63 15.37
CA THR A 230 8.83 -37.01 15.18
C THR A 230 8.45 -37.10 13.72
N SER A 231 9.37 -37.68 12.95
CA SER A 231 8.99 -38.48 11.80
C SER A 231 7.83 -39.36 12.26
N ARG A 232 6.59 -38.95 11.94
CA ARG A 232 5.45 -39.84 12.07
C ARG A 232 5.74 -40.98 11.11
N VAL A 233 6.26 -42.07 11.66
CA VAL A 233 6.19 -43.39 11.08
C VAL A 233 4.73 -43.58 10.73
N VAL A 234 4.41 -43.42 9.44
CA VAL A 234 3.09 -43.74 8.94
C VAL A 234 2.97 -45.23 9.12
N ASP A 235 2.19 -45.64 10.11
CA ASP A 235 1.93 -47.04 10.43
C ASP A 235 1.52 -47.76 9.12
N PRO A 236 2.29 -48.77 8.65
CA PRO A 236 2.10 -49.42 7.35
C PRO A 236 0.69 -49.94 7.10
N ASN A 237 -0.05 -50.25 8.17
CA ASN A 237 -1.45 -50.67 8.10
C ASN A 237 -2.40 -49.54 7.66
N THR A 238 -2.09 -48.28 7.99
CA THR A 238 -2.94 -47.12 7.66
C THR A 238 -2.88 -46.80 6.16
N LYS A 239 -1.69 -46.86 5.55
CA LYS A 239 -1.50 -46.67 4.09
C LYS A 239 -2.16 -47.77 3.26
N ALA A 240 -2.12 -49.01 3.74
CA ALA A 240 -2.78 -50.13 3.07
C ALA A 240 -4.32 -49.97 3.11
N ALA A 241 -4.86 -49.49 4.24
CA ALA A 241 -6.28 -49.18 4.37
C ALA A 241 -6.70 -48.00 3.49
N GLU A 242 -5.92 -46.92 3.45
CA GLU A 242 -6.14 -45.78 2.53
C GLU A 242 -6.18 -46.23 1.07
N THR A 243 -5.21 -47.05 0.64
CA THR A 243 -5.15 -47.54 -0.75
C THR A 243 -6.34 -48.42 -1.10
N LYS A 244 -6.80 -49.27 -0.19
CA LYS A 244 -8.01 -50.09 -0.39
C LYS A 244 -9.27 -49.25 -0.48
N LEU A 245 -9.40 -48.23 0.37
CA LEU A 245 -10.56 -47.31 0.36
C LEU A 245 -10.57 -46.44 -0.90
N MET A 246 -9.42 -45.91 -1.31
CA MET A 246 -9.29 -45.16 -2.57
C MET A 246 -9.68 -46.03 -3.77
N ARG A 247 -9.24 -47.30 -3.82
CA ARG A 247 -9.60 -48.22 -4.90
C ARG A 247 -11.10 -48.55 -4.93
N ARG A 248 -11.74 -48.71 -3.77
CA ARG A 248 -13.17 -49.03 -3.68
C ARG A 248 -14.06 -47.82 -3.96
N LEU A 249 -13.69 -46.65 -3.45
CA LEU A 249 -14.48 -45.44 -3.54
C LEU A 249 -14.14 -44.59 -4.77
N SER A 250 -13.07 -44.93 -5.51
CA SER A 250 -12.59 -44.18 -6.69
C SER A 250 -12.46 -42.67 -6.43
N THR A 251 -12.10 -42.30 -5.21
CA THR A 251 -11.89 -40.92 -4.79
C THR A 251 -10.77 -40.87 -3.76
N ASN A 252 -10.28 -39.67 -3.45
CA ASN A 252 -9.21 -39.45 -2.50
C ASN A 252 -9.70 -39.70 -1.06
N VAL A 253 -9.05 -40.63 -0.36
CA VAL A 253 -9.37 -41.00 1.02
C VAL A 253 -8.13 -40.84 1.89
N LYS A 254 -8.27 -40.10 2.99
CA LYS A 254 -7.22 -39.91 4.00
C LYS A 254 -7.69 -40.41 5.35
N ILE A 255 -6.86 -41.20 6.02
CA ILE A 255 -7.09 -41.65 7.39
C ILE A 255 -6.22 -40.80 8.31
N LEU A 256 -6.88 -40.00 9.15
CA LEU A 256 -6.25 -39.11 10.11
C LEU A 256 -6.37 -39.72 11.52
N PRO A 257 -5.37 -40.45 12.01
CA PRO A 257 -5.39 -40.98 13.37
C PRO A 257 -5.37 -39.84 14.41
N SER A 258 -6.11 -40.02 15.50
CA SER A 258 -6.09 -39.11 16.66
C SER A 258 -4.81 -39.29 17.45
N ALA A 259 -4.39 -38.24 18.17
CA ALA A 259 -3.14 -38.23 18.93
C ALA A 259 -3.05 -39.32 20.02
N LYS A 260 -4.18 -39.94 20.42
CA LYS A 260 -4.24 -41.03 21.42
C LYS A 260 -4.32 -42.44 20.81
N GLY A 261 -4.22 -42.60 19.47
CA GLY A 261 -4.14 -43.90 18.79
C GLY A 261 -5.41 -44.78 18.77
N THR A 262 -6.41 -44.48 19.61
CA THR A 262 -7.66 -45.27 19.74
C THR A 262 -8.85 -44.76 18.93
N SER A 263 -8.70 -43.61 18.26
CA SER A 263 -9.75 -42.99 17.44
C SER A 263 -9.11 -42.31 16.23
N GLY A 264 -9.88 -42.04 15.20
CA GLY A 264 -9.41 -41.37 13.99
C GLY A 264 -10.55 -40.79 13.18
N LYS A 265 -10.21 -40.01 12.15
CA LYS A 265 -11.17 -39.50 11.18
C LYS A 265 -10.81 -40.05 9.81
N ILE A 266 -11.81 -40.53 9.08
CA ILE A 266 -11.67 -40.86 7.66
C ILE A 266 -12.24 -39.68 6.88
N GLN A 267 -11.41 -39.04 6.06
CA GLN A 267 -11.81 -37.94 5.19
C GLN A 267 -11.91 -38.46 3.77
N ILE A 268 -13.10 -38.33 3.17
CA ILE A 268 -13.38 -38.71 1.79
C ILE A 268 -13.69 -37.43 1.03
N GLU A 269 -12.90 -37.13 0.01
CA GLU A 269 -13.18 -36.00 -0.89
C GLU A 269 -14.25 -36.45 -1.91
N TYR A 270 -15.19 -35.57 -2.27
CA TYR A 270 -16.18 -35.82 -3.32
C TYR A 270 -16.23 -34.61 -4.26
N TYR A 271 -16.52 -34.86 -5.53
CA TYR A 271 -16.52 -33.84 -6.57
C TYR A 271 -17.89 -33.76 -7.25
N GLY A 272 -18.83 -33.06 -6.61
CA GLY A 272 -20.21 -32.90 -7.08
C GLY A 272 -21.20 -33.81 -6.37
N THR A 273 -22.48 -33.58 -6.60
CA THR A 273 -23.60 -34.31 -5.96
C THR A 273 -23.66 -35.76 -6.39
N ASP A 274 -23.43 -36.04 -7.67
CA ASP A 274 -23.46 -37.40 -8.22
C ASP A 274 -22.34 -38.28 -7.65
N ASP A 275 -21.17 -37.68 -7.37
CA ASP A 275 -20.03 -38.35 -6.76
C ASP A 275 -20.29 -38.66 -5.28
N LEU A 276 -20.93 -37.72 -4.57
CA LEU A 276 -21.39 -37.94 -3.20
C LEU A 276 -22.40 -39.08 -3.11
N ASP A 277 -23.38 -39.14 -4.03
CA ASP A 277 -24.39 -40.21 -4.07
C ASP A 277 -23.76 -41.56 -4.40
N ARG A 278 -22.82 -41.60 -5.36
CA ARG A 278 -22.04 -42.80 -5.68
C ARG A 278 -21.23 -43.30 -4.47
N ILE A 279 -20.55 -42.40 -3.76
CA ILE A 279 -19.79 -42.72 -2.54
C ILE A 279 -20.74 -43.22 -1.45
N TYR A 280 -21.89 -42.57 -1.27
CA TYR A 280 -22.90 -42.96 -0.30
C TYR A 280 -23.42 -44.38 -0.55
N GLN A 281 -23.76 -44.71 -1.81
CA GLN A 281 -24.17 -46.06 -2.21
C GLN A 281 -23.05 -47.10 -1.99
N ALA A 282 -21.80 -46.73 -2.30
CA ALA A 282 -20.64 -47.61 -2.13
C ALA A 282 -20.32 -47.91 -0.66
N ILE A 283 -20.64 -46.99 0.27
CA ILE A 283 -20.45 -47.13 1.72
C ILE A 283 -21.63 -47.89 2.35
N MET A 284 -22.86 -47.52 2.01
CA MET A 284 -24.06 -48.12 2.60
C MET A 284 -24.28 -49.56 2.14
N GLY A 285 -23.72 -49.93 0.99
CA GLY A 285 -23.94 -51.23 0.36
C GLY A 285 -25.37 -51.35 -0.17
N SER A 286 -25.52 -51.86 -1.38
CA SER A 286 -26.84 -52.27 -1.87
C SER A 286 -27.37 -53.35 -0.94
N LYS A 287 -28.40 -53.04 -0.14
CA LYS A 287 -29.29 -54.07 0.41
C LYS A 287 -29.88 -54.82 -0.78
N GLN A 288 -29.47 -56.07 -0.95
CA GLN A 288 -30.30 -57.07 -1.64
C GLN A 288 -31.55 -57.32 -0.81
#